data_AF-A0A9P1HZK5-F1
#
_entry.id   AF-A0A9P1HZK5-F1
#
_cell.length_a   1.000
_cell.length_b   1.000
_cell.length_c   1.000
_cell.angle_alpha   90.00
_cell.angle_beta   90.00
_cell.angle_gamma   90.00
#
_symmetry.space_group_name_H-M   'P 1'
#
loop_
_entity.id
_entity.type
_entity.pdbx_description
1 polymer ?
#
loop_
_entity_poly.entity_id
_entity_poly.type
_entity_poly.pdbx_seq_one_letter_code
_entity_poly.pdbx_strand_id
1 'polypeptide(L)'
;MPKEQYMCQLCANHGIFNQPKKGHKQKCPHKSCSCGLCALNTKRRALDQIERHLKNNNSNDKEPSLDHEEEKPQINSSGLSRQPSP
;
A
#
# COMPACT_ATOMS: atom_id res chain seq x y z
N MET A 1 3.00 10.34 17.15
CA MET A 1 3.08 9.94 15.72
C MET A 1 3.36 11.21 14.92
N PRO A 2 4.48 11.31 14.19
CA PRO A 2 4.80 12.53 13.46
C PRO A 2 3.72 12.81 12.42
N LYS A 3 3.32 14.07 12.28
CA LYS A 3 2.31 14.53 11.32
C LYS A 3 2.85 14.30 9.92
N GLU A 4 2.58 13.12 9.38
CA GLU A 4 2.93 12.76 8.01
C GLU A 4 2.27 13.78 7.08
N GLN A 5 3.12 14.61 6.47
CA GLN A 5 2.72 15.67 5.56
C GLN A 5 1.77 15.07 4.51
N TYR A 6 0.50 15.49 4.52
CA TYR A 6 -0.59 14.86 3.76
C TYR A 6 -0.45 15.13 2.25
N MET A 7 0.48 14.45 1.61
CA MET A 7 0.83 14.59 0.20
C MET A 7 0.12 13.55 -0.67
N CYS A 8 0.04 13.83 -1.97
CA CYS A 8 -0.57 12.93 -2.93
C CYS A 8 0.34 11.72 -3.20
N GLN A 9 -0.03 10.55 -2.69
CA GLN A 9 0.77 9.33 -2.87
C GLN A 9 0.92 8.91 -4.34
N LEU A 10 -0.07 9.19 -5.20
CA LEU A 10 0.05 8.90 -6.63
C LEU A 10 1.15 9.74 -7.26
N CYS A 11 1.26 11.03 -6.92
CA CYS A 11 2.35 11.88 -7.37
C CYS A 11 3.70 11.44 -6.79
N ALA A 12 3.73 11.07 -5.51
CA ALA A 12 4.95 10.58 -4.85
C ALA A 12 5.52 9.33 -5.55
N ASN A 13 4.66 8.42 -6.00
CA ASN A 13 5.07 7.22 -6.77
C ASN A 13 5.73 7.55 -8.11
N HIS A 14 5.56 8.77 -8.63
CA HIS A 14 6.18 9.28 -9.85
C HIS A 14 7.27 10.33 -9.57
N GLY A 15 7.74 10.44 -8.32
CA GLY A 15 8.80 11.36 -7.91
C GLY A 15 8.33 12.80 -7.63
N ILE A 16 7.02 13.05 -7.57
CA ILE A 16 6.45 14.38 -7.34
C ILE A 16 5.92 14.47 -5.90
N PHE A 17 6.70 15.10 -5.00
CA PHE A 17 6.38 15.17 -3.57
C PHE A 17 5.75 16.50 -3.11
N ASN A 18 5.71 17.51 -3.98
CA ASN A 18 5.23 18.87 -3.66
C ASN A 18 3.72 19.06 -3.84
N GLN A 19 2.95 17.97 -3.99
CA GLN A 19 1.51 18.03 -4.28
C GLN A 19 0.69 17.75 -3.01
N PRO A 20 0.13 18.78 -2.36
CA PRO A 20 -0.70 18.60 -1.19
C PRO A 20 -1.99 17.87 -1.57
N LYS A 21 -2.40 16.89 -0.77
CA LYS A 21 -3.57 16.05 -1.10
C LYS A 21 -4.90 16.82 -0.98
N LYS A 22 -4.95 17.92 -0.21
CA LYS A 22 -6.11 18.82 -0.12
C LYS A 22 -6.31 19.55 -1.46
N GLY A 23 -7.45 19.32 -2.12
CA GLY A 23 -7.80 19.95 -3.40
C GLY A 23 -7.16 19.32 -4.65
N HIS A 24 -6.09 18.54 -4.50
CA HIS A 24 -5.37 17.93 -5.64
C HIS A 24 -6.06 16.68 -6.21
N LYS A 25 -6.90 15.97 -5.45
CA LYS A 25 -7.48 14.66 -5.84
C LYS A 25 -8.10 14.63 -7.25
N GLN A 26 -8.83 15.69 -7.65
CA GLN A 26 -9.49 15.75 -8.96
C GLN A 26 -8.56 16.23 -10.09
N LYS A 27 -7.54 17.03 -9.74
CA LYS A 27 -6.57 17.59 -10.69
C LYS A 27 -5.30 16.73 -10.82
N CYS A 28 -5.26 15.59 -10.13
CA CYS A 28 -4.09 14.72 -10.11
C CYS A 28 -3.86 14.10 -11.49
N PRO A 29 -2.70 14.32 -12.13
CA PRO A 29 -2.39 13.76 -13.45
C PRO A 29 -2.27 12.23 -13.41
N HIS A 30 -1.91 11.66 -12.27
CA HIS A 30 -1.75 10.22 -12.07
C HIS A 30 -3.01 9.54 -11.51
N LYS A 31 -4.17 10.22 -11.50
CA LYS A 31 -5.44 9.67 -10.98
C LYS A 31 -5.83 8.36 -11.65
N SER A 32 -5.57 8.22 -12.95
CA SER A 32 -5.86 7.04 -13.77
C SER A 32 -4.62 6.22 -14.11
N CYS A 33 -3.49 6.45 -13.43
CA CYS A 33 -2.28 5.70 -13.70
C CYS A 33 -2.40 4.24 -13.21
N SER A 34 -2.04 3.30 -14.08
CA SER A 34 -2.06 1.86 -13.83
C SER A 34 -0.67 1.22 -13.70
N CYS A 35 0.38 2.02 -13.46
CA CYS A 35 1.72 1.47 -13.22
C CYS A 35 1.77 0.62 -11.94
N GLY A 36 2.80 -0.23 -11.80
CA GLY A 36 2.91 -1.18 -10.67
C GLY A 36 2.80 -0.51 -9.28
N LEU A 37 3.45 0.64 -9.08
CA LEU A 37 3.38 1.39 -7.82
C LEU A 37 1.98 1.95 -7.54
N CYS A 38 1.29 2.48 -8.56
CA CYS A 38 -0.06 3.02 -8.44
C CYS A 38 -1.13 1.92 -8.29
N ALA A 39 -0.94 0.77 -8.94
CA ALA A 39 -1.77 -0.41 -8.75
C ALA A 39 -1.65 -0.94 -7.32
N LEU A 40 -0.44 -1.02 -6.76
CA LEU A 40 -0.20 -1.39 -5.37
C LEU A 40 -0.84 -0.39 -4.40
N ASN A 41 -0.74 0.93 -4.67
CA ASN A 41 -1.43 1.93 -3.86
C ASN A 41 -2.96 1.75 -3.85
N THR A 42 -3.54 1.43 -5.01
CA THR A 42 -4.97 1.19 -5.15
C THR A 42 -5.42 -0.02 -4.35
N LYS A 43 -4.68 -1.14 -4.45
CA LYS A 43 -4.93 -2.35 -3.64
C LYS A 43 -4.85 -2.05 -2.15
N ARG A 44 -3.82 -1.32 -1.70
CA ARG A 44 -3.68 -0.95 -0.29
C ARG A 44 -4.87 -0.14 0.21
N ARG A 45 -5.35 0.84 -0.57
CA ARG A 45 -6.54 1.63 -0.21
C ARG A 45 -7.82 0.80 -0.10
N ALA A 46 -7.97 -0.21 -0.97
CA ALA A 46 -9.10 -1.14 -0.89
C ALA A 46 -9.04 -1.94 0.42
N LEU A 47 -7.87 -2.47 0.78
CA LEU A 47 -7.67 -3.16 2.07
C LEU A 47 -7.95 -2.25 3.27
N ASP A 48 -7.43 -1.02 3.27
CA ASP A 48 -7.70 -0.05 4.34
C ASP A 48 -9.20 0.30 4.44
N GLN A 49 -9.94 0.26 3.33
CA GLN A 49 -11.39 0.49 3.32
C GLN A 49 -12.15 -0.71 3.91
N ILE A 50 -11.75 -1.93 3.55
CA ILE A 50 -12.32 -3.17 4.10
C ILE A 50 -12.06 -3.23 5.60
N GLU A 51 -10.82 -3.01 6.04
CA GLU A 51 -10.44 -3.01 7.46
C GLU A 51 -11.25 -1.99 8.27
N ARG A 52 -11.45 -0.77 7.73
CA ARG A 52 -12.29 0.25 8.36
C ARG A 52 -13.76 -0.16 8.43
N HIS A 53 -14.28 -0.79 7.39
CA HIS A 53 -15.66 -1.29 7.38
C HIS A 53 -15.84 -2.39 8.44
N LEU A 54 -14.91 -3.34 8.53
CA LEU A 54 -14.92 -4.39 9.54
C LEU A 54 -14.82 -3.82 10.96
N LYS A 55 -13.92 -2.87 11.22
CA LYS A 55 -13.81 -2.22 12.55
C LYS A 55 -15.09 -1.46 12.94
N ASN A 56 -15.70 -0.77 11.98
CA ASN A 56 -16.93 -0.03 12.22
C ASN A 56 -18.14 -0.97 12.44
N ASN A 57 -18.18 -2.11 11.76
CA ASN A 57 -19.25 -3.12 11.93
C ASN A 57 -19.05 -3.98 13.19
N ASN A 58 -17.81 -4.34 13.55
CA ASN A 58 -17.47 -5.05 14.78
C ASN A 58 -17.66 -4.21 16.05
N SER A 59 -17.89 -2.89 15.90
CA SER A 59 -18.38 -2.05 17.00
C SER A 59 -19.87 -2.28 17.28
N ASN A 60 -20.56 -3.09 16.47
CA ASN A 60 -21.99 -3.34 16.61
C ASN A 60 -22.44 -4.82 16.51
N ASP A 61 -21.63 -5.82 16.14
CA ASP A 61 -21.88 -7.25 16.42
C ASP A 61 -20.71 -8.16 15.95
N LYS A 62 -20.57 -9.34 16.58
CA LYS A 62 -19.51 -10.36 16.45
C LYS A 62 -19.16 -10.84 15.03
N GLU A 63 -17.84 -11.04 14.83
CA GLU A 63 -17.11 -11.93 13.89
C GLU A 63 -17.91 -12.82 12.92
N PRO A 64 -17.48 -12.82 11.64
CA PRO A 64 -17.27 -14.09 10.95
C PRO A 64 -15.84 -14.20 10.40
N SER A 65 -15.15 -15.23 10.85
CA SER A 65 -13.88 -15.74 10.35
C SER A 65 -13.97 -16.12 8.86
N LEU A 66 -13.03 -15.62 8.06
CA LEU A 66 -12.79 -16.04 6.68
C LEU A 66 -11.36 -16.57 6.57
N ASP A 67 -11.24 -17.86 6.80
CA ASP A 67 -10.24 -18.77 6.27
C ASP A 67 -9.86 -18.44 4.81
N HIS A 68 -8.62 -18.00 4.59
CA HIS A 68 -7.96 -18.13 3.29
C HIS A 68 -6.54 -18.65 3.53
N GLU A 69 -6.30 -19.86 3.02
CA GLU A 69 -5.03 -20.57 3.06
C GLU A 69 -3.89 -19.74 2.46
N GLU A 70 -2.80 -19.64 3.22
CA GLU A 70 -1.57 -18.96 2.85
C GLU A 70 -0.71 -19.90 1.99
N GLU A 71 -0.83 -19.83 0.66
CA GLU A 71 0.16 -20.46 -0.21
C GLU A 71 1.43 -19.57 -0.26
N LYS A 72 2.39 -19.93 0.58
CA LYS A 72 3.71 -19.29 0.72
C LYS A 72 4.59 -19.58 -0.50
N PRO A 73 5.13 -18.59 -1.23
CA PRO A 73 6.21 -18.82 -2.18
C PRO A 73 7.52 -19.04 -1.43
N GLN A 74 8.10 -20.24 -1.58
CA GLN A 74 9.39 -20.64 -1.04
C GLN A 74 10.53 -19.98 -1.86
N ILE A 75 10.98 -18.79 -1.45
CA ILE A 75 12.25 -18.22 -1.95
C ILE A 75 13.43 -18.87 -1.21
N ASN A 76 14.18 -19.67 -1.96
CA ASN A 76 15.40 -20.35 -1.52
C ASN A 76 16.61 -19.40 -1.56
N SER A 77 16.87 -18.68 -0.48
CA SER A 77 18.13 -17.96 -0.32
C SER A 77 19.25 -18.94 0.09
N SER A 78 20.03 -19.41 -0.89
CA SER A 78 21.28 -20.13 -0.64
C SER A 78 22.45 -19.43 -1.35
N GLY A 79 23.39 -18.91 -0.55
CA GLY A 79 24.80 -18.82 -0.92
C GLY A 79 25.30 -17.48 -1.47
N LEU A 80 25.48 -16.48 -0.60
CA LEU A 80 26.39 -15.37 -0.88
C LEU A 80 27.74 -15.64 -0.17
N SER A 81 28.63 -16.38 -0.83
CA SER A 81 30.02 -16.53 -0.39
C SER A 81 30.84 -15.35 -0.90
N ARG A 82 31.22 -14.45 0.00
CA ARG A 82 32.24 -13.42 -0.24
C ARG A 82 33.60 -14.10 -0.44
N GLN A 83 34.27 -13.81 -1.55
CA GLN A 83 35.71 -14.03 -1.68
C GLN A 83 36.44 -12.69 -1.48
N PRO A 84 37.53 -12.64 -0.68
CA PRO A 84 38.46 -11.52 -0.71
C PRO A 84 39.56 -11.75 -1.76
N SER A 85 39.85 -10.72 -2.56
CA SER A 85 40.98 -10.69 -3.49
C SER A 85 42.28 -10.31 -2.77
N PRO A 86 43.43 -10.86 -3.17
CA PRO A 86 44.70 -10.13 -3.22
C PRO A 86 44.91 -9.48 -4.60
#